data_AF-A0A967MXB0-F1
#
_entry.id   AF-A0A967MXB0-F1
#
_cell.length_a   1.000
_cell.length_b   1.000
_cell.length_c   1.000
_cell.angle_alpha   90.00
_cell.angle_beta   90.00
_cell.angle_gamma   90.00
#
_symmetry.space_group_name_H-M   'P 1'
#
loop_
_entity.id
_entity.type
_entity.pdbx_description
1 polymer ?
#
loop_
_entity_poly.entity_id
_entity_poly.type
_entity_poly.pdbx_seq_one_letter_code
_entity_poly.pdbx_strand_id
1 'polypeptide(L)'
;MYSLYVKQQDQKTVTVGLTMRDARRLLEALKDNEATLGSAEDLIEALEEAGITVPDPQDHVRYEYVPPRDLDPASDHAESIED
;
A
#
# COMPACT_ATOMS: atom_id res chain seq x y z
N MET A 1 7.30 17.48 8.51
CA MET A 1 7.21 17.76 9.96
C MET A 1 6.45 16.60 10.56
N TYR A 2 7.13 15.68 11.26
CA TYR A 2 6.48 14.54 11.89
C TYR A 2 6.13 14.94 13.31
N SER A 3 4.85 15.02 13.63
CA SER A 3 4.37 15.44 14.94
C SER A 3 3.70 14.26 15.65
N LEU A 4 4.47 13.19 15.88
CA LEU A 4 4.09 12.17 16.84
C LEU A 4 4.21 12.79 18.23
N TYR A 5 3.10 12.87 18.97
CA TYR A 5 3.15 13.22 20.39
C TYR A 5 2.42 12.18 21.22
N VAL A 6 3.00 11.86 22.36
CA VAL A 6 2.46 10.88 23.30
C VAL A 6 2.09 11.63 24.56
N LYS A 7 0.84 11.54 24.98
CA LYS A 7 0.34 12.13 26.22
C LYS A 7 -0.14 11.00 27.11
N GLN A 8 0.54 10.80 28.23
CA GLN A 8 0.06 9.88 29.25
C GLN A 8 -1.07 10.56 30.03
N GLN A 9 -2.26 9.97 30.01
CA GLN A 9 -3.43 10.50 30.67
C GLN A 9 -3.56 9.93 32.09
N ASP A 10 -3.24 8.63 32.25
CA ASP A 10 -3.21 7.90 33.52
C ASP A 10 -2.23 6.71 33.44
N GLN A 11 -2.02 5.97 34.53
CA GLN A 11 -1.13 4.78 34.54
C GLN A 11 -1.53 3.69 33.52
N LYS A 12 -2.77 3.70 33.04
CA LYS A 12 -3.32 2.72 32.09
C LYS A 12 -3.68 3.30 30.71
N THR A 13 -3.61 4.62 30.54
CA THR A 13 -4.16 5.29 29.35
C THR A 13 -3.12 6.20 28.72
N VAL A 14 -2.86 5.97 27.43
CA VAL A 14 -1.93 6.76 26.62
C VAL A 14 -2.67 7.26 25.38
N THR A 15 -2.62 8.58 25.16
CA THR A 15 -3.09 9.22 23.93
C THR A 15 -1.91 9.40 23.00
N VAL A 16 -2.03 8.93 21.76
CA VAL A 16 -1.02 9.13 20.72
C VAL A 16 -1.60 10.01 19.62
N GLY A 17 -1.00 11.18 19.41
CA GLY A 17 -1.31 12.05 18.28
C GLY A 17 -0.49 11.64 17.06
N LEU A 18 -1.17 11.33 15.96
CA LEU A 18 -0.58 10.84 14.72
C LEU A 18 -1.00 11.75 13.56
N THR A 19 -0.19 11.80 12.51
CA THR A 19 -0.68 12.32 11.22
C THR A 19 -1.64 11.29 10.61
N MET A 20 -2.58 11.72 9.76
CA MET A 20 -3.49 10.78 9.06
C MET A 20 -2.72 9.71 8.29
N ARG A 21 -1.58 10.07 7.69
CA ARG A 21 -0.72 9.12 6.97
C ARG A 21 -0.15 8.05 7.90
N ASP A 22 0.29 8.44 9.09
CA ASP A 22 0.86 7.51 10.06
C ASP A 22 -0.22 6.65 10.73
N ALA A 23 -1.40 7.23 10.97
CA ALA A 23 -2.55 6.49 11.48
C ALA A 23 -3.04 5.43 10.49
N ARG A 24 -2.97 5.71 9.18
CA ARG A 24 -3.25 4.72 8.13
C ARG A 24 -2.26 3.54 8.15
N ARG A 25 -0.96 3.83 8.27
CA ARG A 25 0.07 2.80 8.38
C ARG A 25 -0.09 1.96 9.64
N LEU A 26 -0.51 2.59 10.73
CA LEU A 26 -0.84 1.89 11.97
C LEU A 26 -2.02 0.93 11.74
N LEU A 27 -3.09 1.39 11.08
CA LEU A 27 -4.23 0.54 10.74
C LEU A 27 -3.82 -0.66 9.87
N GLU A 28 -3.00 -0.44 8.84
CA GLU A 28 -2.43 -1.51 8.00
C GLU A 28 -1.67 -2.53 8.86
N ALA A 29 -0.76 -2.06 9.70
CA ALA A 29 0.04 -2.94 10.57
C ALA A 29 -0.83 -3.71 11.59
N LEU A 30 -1.89 -3.11 12.11
CA LEU A 30 -2.83 -3.76 13.02
C LEU A 30 -3.59 -4.89 12.32
N LYS A 31 -4.09 -4.66 11.10
CA LYS A 31 -4.80 -5.69 10.32
C LYS A 31 -3.86 -6.81 9.88
N ASP A 32 -2.63 -6.48 9.46
CA ASP A 32 -1.64 -7.48 9.02
C ASP A 32 -1.14 -8.38 10.17
N ASN A 33 -1.16 -7.88 11.41
CA ASN A 33 -0.61 -8.59 12.58
C ASN A 33 -1.69 -8.98 13.60
N GLU A 34 -2.96 -8.97 13.22
CA GLU A 34 -4.12 -9.27 14.09
C GLU A 34 -3.93 -10.60 14.85
N ALA A 35 -3.45 -11.64 14.15
CA ALA A 35 -3.18 -12.95 14.75
C ALA A 35 -2.12 -12.92 15.87
N THR A 36 -1.25 -11.91 15.91
CA THR A 36 -0.16 -11.78 16.88
C THR A 36 -0.48 -10.78 17.99
N LEU A 37 -1.28 -9.75 17.70
CA LEU A 37 -1.58 -8.63 18.61
C LEU A 37 -2.77 -8.91 19.54
N GLY A 38 -3.56 -9.95 19.28
CA GLY A 38 -4.78 -10.22 20.04
C GLY A 38 -5.96 -9.40 19.54
N SER A 39 -6.86 -8.95 20.43
CA SER A 39 -8.01 -8.13 20.04
C SER A 39 -7.57 -6.69 19.80
N ALA A 40 -7.51 -6.30 18.52
CA ALA A 40 -7.29 -4.94 18.06
C ALA A 40 -8.58 -4.31 17.47
N GLU A 41 -9.72 -4.99 17.59
CA GLU A 41 -11.00 -4.60 17.00
C GLU A 41 -11.43 -3.19 17.43
N ASP A 42 -11.37 -2.89 18.72
CA ASP A 42 -11.74 -1.57 19.25
C ASP A 42 -10.91 -0.43 18.63
N LEU A 43 -9.62 -0.69 18.37
CA LEU A 43 -8.72 0.31 17.78
C LEU A 43 -8.93 0.44 16.27
N ILE A 44 -9.23 -0.68 15.59
CA ILE A 44 -9.58 -0.69 14.17
C ILE A 44 -10.87 0.10 13.95
N GLU A 45 -11.91 -0.16 14.75
CA GLU A 45 -13.20 0.53 14.68
C GLU A 45 -13.03 2.04 14.92
N ALA A 46 -12.29 2.44 15.96
CA ALA A 46 -12.03 3.85 16.24
C ALA A 46 -11.27 4.57 15.10
N LEU A 47 -10.38 3.87 14.39
CA LEU A 47 -9.67 4.42 13.24
C LEU A 47 -10.60 4.57 12.02
N GLU A 48 -11.47 3.58 11.78
CA GLU A 48 -12.44 3.61 10.68
C GLU A 48 -13.51 4.70 10.92
N GLU A 49 -14.02 4.88 12.14
CA GLU A 49 -14.92 5.98 12.51
C GLU A 49 -14.28 7.36 12.33
N ALA A 50 -12.97 7.46 12.54
CA ALA A 50 -12.20 8.68 12.27
C ALA A 50 -11.94 8.92 10.76
N GLY A 51 -12.47 8.07 9.89
CA GLY A 51 -12.32 8.15 8.43
C GLY A 51 -10.99 7.63 7.89
N ILE A 52 -10.22 6.90 8.71
CA ILE A 52 -8.95 6.28 8.29
C ILE A 52 -9.27 4.89 7.78
N THR A 53 -9.11 4.70 6.46
CA THR A 53 -9.31 3.40 5.81
C THR A 53 -8.03 2.90 5.17
N VAL A 54 -7.84 1.58 5.22
CA VAL A 54 -6.80 0.91 4.45
C VAL A 54 -7.13 1.10 2.95
N PRO A 55 -6.16 1.47 2.10
CA PRO A 55 -6.43 1.49 0.67
C PRO A 55 -6.85 0.09 0.26
N ASP A 56 -7.96 -0.03 -0.45
CA ASP A 56 -8.29 -1.27 -1.14
C ASP A 56 -7.05 -1.66 -1.96
N PRO A 57 -6.47 -2.86 -1.75
CA PRO A 57 -5.26 -3.26 -2.44
C PRO A 57 -5.59 -3.19 -3.92
N GLN A 58 -5.00 -2.20 -4.60
CA GLN A 58 -5.35 -1.83 -5.97
C GLN A 58 -5.63 -3.09 -6.78
N ASP A 59 -6.91 -3.23 -7.17
CA ASP A 59 -7.41 -4.26 -8.08
C ASP A 59 -6.31 -4.53 -9.10
N HIS A 60 -5.65 -5.68 -9.00
CA HIS A 60 -4.42 -5.95 -9.72
C HIS A 60 -4.67 -5.62 -11.19
N VAL A 61 -4.01 -4.57 -11.71
CA VAL A 61 -4.18 -4.17 -13.11
C VAL A 61 -3.87 -5.40 -13.95
N ARG A 62 -4.92 -6.02 -14.49
CA ARG A 62 -4.81 -7.23 -15.28
C ARG A 62 -4.26 -6.80 -16.63
N TYR A 63 -2.94 -6.92 -16.78
CA TYR A 63 -2.31 -6.68 -18.07
C TYR A 63 -2.75 -7.79 -19.02
N GLU A 64 -3.48 -7.42 -20.07
CA GLU A 64 -3.69 -8.30 -21.21
C GLU A 64 -2.34 -8.47 -21.91
N TYR A 65 -1.91 -9.73 -22.07
CA TYR A 65 -0.71 -10.02 -22.83
C TYR A 65 -0.96 -9.67 -24.30
N VAL A 66 -0.23 -8.69 -24.82
CA VAL A 66 -0.14 -8.43 -26.25
C VAL A 66 1.00 -9.30 -26.79
N PRO A 67 0.73 -10.33 -27.61
CA PRO A 67 1.79 -11.09 -28.25
C PRO A 67 2.68 -10.14 -29.06
N PRO A 68 4.01 -10.32 -29.01
CA PRO A 68 4.92 -9.54 -29.82
C PRO A 68 4.46 -9.66 -31.27
N ARG A 69 4.12 -8.52 -31.87
CA ARG A 69 3.76 -8.42 -33.28
C ARG A 69 4.87 -9.13 -34.05
N ASP A 70 4.52 -10.16 -34.81
CA ASP A 70 5.47 -10.92 -35.62
C ASP A 70 6.47 -9.95 -36.24
N LEU A 71 7.72 -10.06 -35.82
CA LEU A 71 8.83 -9.43 -36.50
C LEU A 71 8.77 -9.99 -37.91
N ASP A 72 8.21 -9.20 -38.83
CA ASP A 72 8.00 -9.57 -40.20
C ASP A 72 9.36 -10.02 -40.78
N PRO A 73 9.54 -11.32 -41.12
CA PRO A 73 10.82 -11.80 -41.60
C PRO A 73 11.18 -11.24 -42.99
N ALA A 74 10.33 -10.39 -43.60
CA ALA A 74 10.60 -9.75 -44.88
C ALA A 74 11.28 -8.38 -44.78
N SER A 75 11.65 -7.88 -43.59
CA SER A 75 12.42 -6.62 -43.45
C SER A 75 13.94 -6.79 -43.45
N ASP A 76 14.48 -7.97 -43.78
CA ASP A 76 15.91 -8.17 -44.04
C ASP A 76 16.21 -8.08 -45.55
N HIS A 77 15.97 -6.91 -46.14
CA HIS A 77 16.54 -6.60 -47.45
C HIS A 77 16.80 -5.09 -47.63
N ALA A 78 18.00 -4.68 -47.23
CA ALA A 78 18.87 -3.60 -47.76
C ALA A 78 19.92 -3.34 -46.66
N GLU A 79 21.20 -3.63 -46.82
CA GLU A 79 22.08 -3.12 -47.85
C GLU A 79 23.15 -4.15 -48.23
N SER A 80 23.31 -4.36 -49.54
CA SER A 80 24.59 -4.68 -50.12
C SER A 80 25.60 -3.60 -49.74
N ILE A 81 26.69 -3.98 -49.07
CA ILE A 81 27.91 -3.18 -49.07
C ILE A 81 29.00 -4.09 -49.63
N GLU A 82 29.28 -3.89 -50.91
CA GLU A 82 30.48 -4.36 -51.59
C GLU A 82 31.68 -3.53 -51.09
N ASP A 83 32.77 -4.20 -50.68
CA ASP A 83 34.16 -3.97 -51.13
C ASP A 83 35.03 -5.18 -50.75
#